data_AF-A0A443SIQ7-F1
#
_entry.id   AF-A0A443SIQ7-F1
#
_cell.length_a   1.000
_cell.length_b   1.000
_cell.length_c   1.000
_cell.angle_alpha   90.00
_cell.angle_beta   90.00
_cell.angle_gamma   90.00
#
_symmetry.space_group_name_H-M   'P 1'
#
loop_
_entity.id
_entity.type
_entity.pdbx_description
1 polymer ?
#
loop_
_entity_poly.entity_id
_entity_poly.type
_entity_poly.pdbx_seq_one_letter_code
_entity_poly.pdbx_strand_id
1 'polypeptide(L)'
;MDVTYENYGPLPHYRVEMSIFYIIFFIVFPFFFVNIFVALIIITFQEQGEKELEEGELDKNQKSCIDFAIGARPTQRYMPKNKDSTKYKVWKIVVSTAFEYFIMVLIVLNTLLLMMKAVK
;
A
#
# COMPACT_ATOMS: atom_id res chain seq x y z
N MET A 1 6.65 -13.45 40.46
CA MET A 1 5.42 -13.17 41.24
C MET A 1 5.43 -13.89 42.59
N ASP A 2 6.10 -15.05 42.71
CA ASP A 2 6.12 -15.84 43.95
C ASP A 2 7.44 -15.72 44.76
N VAL A 3 8.33 -14.80 44.38
CA VAL A 3 9.64 -14.60 45.01
C VAL A 3 9.48 -13.96 46.39
N THR A 4 10.06 -14.60 47.41
CA THR A 4 9.98 -14.19 48.81
C THR A 4 11.27 -13.47 49.26
N TYR A 5 11.79 -13.76 50.45
CA TYR A 5 13.03 -13.19 50.97
C TYR A 5 14.24 -14.05 50.59
N GLU A 6 15.43 -13.49 50.74
CA GLU A 6 16.69 -14.21 50.50
C GLU A 6 16.77 -15.48 51.37
N ASN A 7 17.09 -16.62 50.76
CA ASN A 7 17.11 -17.98 51.36
C ASN A 7 15.74 -18.60 51.72
N TYR A 8 14.62 -18.05 51.24
CA TYR A 8 13.28 -18.65 51.41
C TYR A 8 12.72 -19.19 50.09
N GLY A 9 11.88 -20.23 50.18
CA GLY A 9 11.18 -20.82 49.03
C GLY A 9 10.06 -19.90 48.49
N PRO A 10 9.57 -20.15 47.27
CA PRO A 10 8.52 -19.33 46.67
C PRO A 10 7.17 -19.53 47.39
N LEU A 11 6.43 -18.43 47.56
CA LEU A 11 5.06 -18.44 48.09
C LEU A 11 4.10 -17.95 47.01
N PRO A 12 3.04 -18.69 46.67
CA PRO A 12 2.07 -18.29 45.66
C PRO A 12 1.50 -16.89 45.94
N HIS A 13 1.47 -16.03 44.92
CA HIS A 13 0.88 -14.67 44.97
C HIS A 13 1.55 -13.69 45.96
N TYR A 14 2.77 -13.97 46.42
CA TYR A 14 3.43 -13.17 47.45
C TYR A 14 3.87 -11.76 47.00
N ARG A 15 4.22 -11.59 45.71
CA ARG A 15 4.67 -10.31 45.10
C ARG A 15 4.06 -10.15 43.71
N VAL A 16 2.72 -10.10 43.65
CA VAL A 16 1.99 -9.84 42.40
C VAL A 16 2.27 -8.45 41.82
N GLU A 17 2.62 -7.46 42.65
CA GLU A 17 2.98 -6.09 42.23
C GLU A 17 4.15 -6.05 41.21
N MET A 18 5.07 -7.01 41.30
CA MET A 18 6.19 -7.15 40.35
C MET A 18 5.72 -7.46 38.92
N SER A 19 4.48 -7.93 38.73
CA SER A 19 3.91 -8.17 37.40
C SER A 19 3.77 -6.88 36.59
N ILE A 20 3.47 -5.74 37.23
CA ILE A 20 3.33 -4.44 36.58
C ILE A 20 4.66 -4.02 35.93
N PHE A 21 5.77 -4.25 36.63
CA PHE A 21 7.11 -3.99 36.10
C PHE A 21 7.35 -4.75 34.79
N TYR A 22 7.04 -6.05 34.76
CA TYR A 22 7.21 -6.86 33.55
C TYR A 22 6.27 -6.41 32.43
N ILE A 23 5.02 -6.07 32.72
CA ILE A 23 4.07 -5.57 31.71
C ILE A 23 4.62 -4.28 31.05
N ILE A 24 5.09 -3.33 31.85
CA ILE A 24 5.68 -2.09 31.34
C ILE A 24 6.93 -2.39 30.53
N PHE A 25 7.83 -3.25 31.02
CA PHE A 25 9.04 -3.64 30.31
C PHE A 25 8.73 -4.28 28.95
N PHE A 26 7.80 -5.23 28.89
CA PHE A 26 7.41 -5.93 27.66
C PHE A 26 6.71 -5.05 26.64
N ILE A 27 6.13 -3.91 27.04
CA ILE A 27 5.50 -2.96 26.10
C ILE A 27 6.52 -1.89 25.67
N VAL A 28 7.17 -1.25 26.64
CA VAL A 28 8.02 -0.06 26.40
C VAL A 28 9.32 -0.45 25.70
N PHE A 29 9.97 -1.54 26.11
CA PHE A 29 11.26 -1.93 25.54
C PHE A 29 11.13 -2.31 24.04
N PRO A 30 10.18 -3.17 23.63
CA PRO A 30 9.97 -3.45 22.21
C PRO A 30 9.52 -2.22 21.41
N PHE A 31 8.67 -1.36 22.00
CA PHE A 31 8.24 -0.12 21.32
C PHE A 31 9.43 0.80 20.99
N PHE A 32 10.32 1.02 21.96
CA PHE A 32 11.53 1.81 21.73
C PHE A 32 12.46 1.15 20.70
N PHE A 33 12.64 -0.17 20.79
CA PHE A 33 13.47 -0.93 19.85
C PHE A 33 12.95 -0.83 18.41
N VAL A 34 11.64 -1.00 18.21
CA VAL A 34 11.01 -0.86 16.88
C VAL A 34 11.19 0.56 16.34
N ASN A 35 11.07 1.59 17.16
CA ASN A 35 11.25 2.98 16.71
C ASN A 35 12.70 3.26 16.26
N ILE A 36 13.69 2.77 17.01
CA ILE A 36 15.11 2.88 16.57
C ILE A 36 15.31 2.10 15.27
N PHE A 37 14.78 0.89 15.18
CA PHE A 37 14.95 0.03 14.01
C PHE A 37 14.33 0.65 12.75
N VAL A 38 13.11 1.17 12.85
CA VAL A 38 12.44 1.88 11.75
C VAL A 38 13.22 3.12 11.34
N ALA A 39 13.71 3.92 12.30
CA ALA A 39 14.52 5.10 11.99
C ALA A 39 15.81 4.74 11.25
N LEU A 40 16.52 3.68 11.68
CA LEU A 40 17.72 3.21 11.01
C LEU A 40 17.44 2.76 9.58
N ILE A 41 16.37 1.98 9.37
CA ILE A 41 15.96 1.55 8.02
C ILE A 41 15.65 2.75 7.13
N ILE A 42 14.92 3.74 7.62
CA ILE A 42 14.60 4.96 6.85
C ILE A 42 15.88 5.68 6.45
N ILE A 43 16.81 5.90 7.38
CA ILE A 43 18.08 6.57 7.08
C ILE A 43 18.87 5.79 6.02
N THR A 44 18.96 4.46 6.15
CA THR A 44 19.68 3.65 5.16
C THR A 44 19.04 3.71 3.77
N PHE A 45 17.71 3.72 3.67
CA PHE A 45 17.02 3.86 2.38
C PHE A 45 17.15 5.27 1.81
N GLN A 46 17.19 6.29 2.67
CA GLN A 46 17.47 7.66 2.23
C GLN A 46 18.88 7.77 1.68
N GLU A 47 19.89 7.25 2.37
CA GLU A 47 21.29 7.27 1.91
C GLU A 47 21.47 6.46 0.60
N GLN A 48 20.81 5.31 0.48
CA GLN A 48 20.79 4.54 -0.78
C GLN A 48 20.10 5.31 -1.91
N GLY A 49 18.94 5.91 -1.64
CA GLY A 49 18.20 6.70 -2.61
C GLY A 49 18.92 7.96 -3.04
N GLU A 50 19.67 8.62 -2.14
CA GLU A 50 20.51 9.77 -2.45
C GLU A 50 21.70 9.37 -3.33
N LYS A 51 22.37 8.25 -3.04
CA LYS A 51 23.47 7.73 -3.88
C LYS A 51 23.03 7.38 -5.31
N GLU A 52 21.81 6.87 -5.49
CA GLU A 52 21.23 6.65 -6.83
C GLU A 52 20.93 7.96 -7.59
N LEU A 53 20.74 9.06 -6.86
CA LEU A 53 20.49 10.39 -7.43
C LEU A 53 21.79 11.19 -7.64
N GLU A 54 22.88 10.86 -6.93
CA GLU A 54 24.17 11.54 -7.00
C GLU A 54 24.93 11.30 -8.34
N GLU A 55 24.46 10.38 -9.18
CA GLU A 55 25.04 10.09 -10.50
C GLU A 55 24.84 11.22 -11.55
N GLY A 56 24.27 12.38 -11.20
CA GLY A 56 24.23 13.52 -12.13
C GLY A 56 23.83 14.86 -11.51
N GLU A 57 24.16 15.95 -12.23
CA GLU A 57 23.79 17.34 -11.89
C GLU A 57 22.27 17.65 -12.02
N LEU A 58 21.44 16.62 -12.22
CA LEU A 58 20.02 16.75 -12.54
C LEU A 58 19.14 16.41 -11.32
N ASP A 59 18.15 17.26 -11.04
CA ASP A 59 17.15 17.00 -9.99
C ASP A 59 16.30 15.76 -10.31
N LYS A 60 15.75 15.11 -9.27
CA LYS A 60 14.89 13.93 -9.40
C LYS A 60 13.71 14.15 -10.34
N ASN A 61 13.09 15.34 -10.29
CA ASN A 61 11.97 15.67 -11.17
C ASN A 61 12.42 15.85 -12.63
N GLN A 62 13.62 16.38 -12.84
CA GLN A 62 14.20 16.55 -14.17
C GLN A 62 14.51 15.19 -14.79
N LYS A 63 15.18 14.30 -14.05
CA LYS A 63 15.47 12.94 -14.50
C LYS A 63 14.20 12.18 -14.87
N SER A 64 13.17 12.21 -14.01
CA SER A 64 11.88 11.57 -14.29
C SER A 64 11.17 12.14 -15.54
N CYS A 65 11.23 13.46 -15.74
CA CYS A 65 10.67 14.10 -16.93
C CYS A 65 11.42 13.69 -18.21
N ILE A 66 12.75 13.64 -18.16
CA ILE A 66 13.60 13.22 -19.27
C ILE A 66 13.33 11.75 -19.62
N ASP A 67 13.32 10.86 -18.63
CA ASP A 67 13.03 9.43 -18.82
C ASP A 67 11.64 9.21 -19.41
N PHE A 68 10.64 9.98 -18.96
CA PHE A 68 9.30 9.94 -19.54
C PHE A 68 9.30 10.43 -21.00
N ALA A 69 9.94 11.56 -21.29
CA ALA A 69 9.98 12.13 -22.63
C ALA A 69 10.71 11.21 -23.63
N ILE A 70 11.79 10.55 -23.21
CA ILE A 70 12.56 9.61 -24.03
C ILE A 70 11.84 8.27 -24.16
N GLY A 71 11.22 7.78 -23.08
CA GLY A 71 10.54 6.48 -23.04
C GLY A 71 9.13 6.48 -23.60
N ALA A 72 8.53 7.66 -23.83
CA ALA A 72 7.16 7.78 -24.29
C ALA A 72 6.95 7.10 -25.65
N ARG A 73 6.05 6.12 -25.69
CA ARG A 73 5.57 5.48 -26.93
C ARG A 73 4.17 5.96 -27.26
N PRO A 74 3.84 6.12 -28.55
CA PRO A 74 2.51 6.55 -28.94
C PRO A 74 1.45 5.52 -28.51
N THR A 75 0.35 6.00 -27.95
CA THR A 75 -0.79 5.14 -27.62
C THR A 75 -1.44 4.62 -28.90
N GLN A 76 -1.54 3.30 -29.03
CA GLN A 76 -2.20 2.69 -30.18
C GLN A 76 -3.73 2.77 -30.01
N ARG A 77 -4.37 3.71 -30.71
CA ARG A 77 -5.84 3.81 -30.76
C ARG A 77 -6.35 3.29 -32.11
N TYR A 78 -7.11 2.21 -32.10
CA TYR A 78 -7.73 1.67 -33.31
C TYR A 78 -8.98 2.48 -33.67
N MET A 79 -8.85 3.44 -34.59
CA MET A 79 -9.96 4.25 -35.11
C MET A 79 -10.39 3.75 -36.50
N PRO A 80 -11.69 3.53 -36.74
CA PRO A 80 -12.18 3.19 -38.08
C PRO A 80 -11.84 4.29 -39.10
N LYS A 81 -11.32 3.92 -40.27
CA LYS A 81 -10.90 4.87 -41.32
C LYS A 81 -12.05 5.70 -41.89
N ASN A 82 -13.23 5.11 -42.04
CA ASN A 82 -14.40 5.74 -42.67
C ASN A 82 -15.36 6.30 -41.63
N LYS A 83 -15.43 7.63 -41.53
CA LYS A 83 -16.30 8.35 -40.58
C LYS A 83 -17.81 8.21 -40.89
N ASP A 84 -18.15 8.01 -42.16
CA ASP A 84 -19.55 7.86 -42.60
C ASP A 84 -20.07 6.41 -42.49
N SER A 85 -19.20 5.47 -42.10
CA SER A 85 -19.59 4.08 -41.89
C SER A 85 -20.33 3.89 -40.56
N THR A 86 -21.29 2.95 -40.54
CA THR A 86 -21.92 2.46 -39.31
C THR A 86 -20.89 1.98 -38.28
N LYS A 87 -19.74 1.48 -38.73
CA LYS A 87 -18.60 1.08 -37.87
C LYS A 87 -18.08 2.24 -37.01
N TYR A 88 -18.04 3.47 -37.54
CA TYR A 88 -17.60 4.64 -36.78
C TYR A 88 -18.65 5.06 -35.73
N LYS A 89 -19.94 4.95 -36.05
CA LYS A 89 -21.03 5.21 -35.09
C LYS A 89 -20.97 4.24 -33.91
N VAL A 90 -20.78 2.94 -34.17
CA VAL A 90 -20.62 1.93 -33.12
C VAL A 90 -19.36 2.20 -32.30
N TRP A 91 -18.22 2.48 -32.94
CA TRP A 91 -16.98 2.83 -32.24
C TRP A 91 -17.16 4.04 -31.31
N LYS A 92 -17.86 5.10 -31.77
CA LYS A 92 -18.15 6.28 -30.96
C LYS A 92 -19.02 5.97 -29.74
N ILE A 93 -19.96 5.03 -29.85
CA ILE A 93 -20.80 4.59 -28.72
C ILE A 93 -19.96 3.80 -27.73
N VAL A 94 -19.20 2.80 -28.20
CA VAL A 94 -18.39 1.91 -27.34
C VAL A 94 -17.31 2.70 -26.59
N VAL A 95 -16.73 3.72 -27.21
CA VAL A 95 -15.66 4.55 -26.65
C VAL A 95 -16.23 5.73 -25.82
N SER A 96 -17.55 5.85 -25.71
CA SER A 96 -18.17 6.93 -24.91
C SER A 96 -18.15 6.62 -23.41
N THR A 97 -17.90 7.64 -22.60
CA THR A 97 -17.90 7.53 -21.12
C THR A 97 -19.26 7.06 -20.58
N ALA A 98 -20.37 7.41 -21.24
CA ALA A 98 -21.70 6.92 -20.86
C ALA A 98 -21.82 5.39 -20.96
N PHE A 99 -21.21 4.79 -21.99
CA PHE A 99 -21.18 3.34 -22.14
C PHE A 99 -20.29 2.67 -21.08
N GLU A 100 -19.17 3.31 -20.70
CA GLU A 100 -18.32 2.83 -19.60
C GLU A 100 -19.10 2.77 -18.27
N TYR A 101 -19.83 3.83 -17.92
CA TYR A 101 -20.69 3.83 -16.72
C TYR A 101 -21.80 2.79 -16.78
N PHE A 102 -22.39 2.57 -17.96
CA PHE A 102 -23.42 1.53 -18.15
C PHE A 102 -22.88 0.13 -17.84
N ILE A 103 -21.70 -0.23 -18.38
CA ILE A 103 -21.06 -1.51 -18.07
C ILE A 103 -20.71 -1.63 -16.59
N MET A 104 -20.22 -0.56 -15.97
CA MET A 104 -19.90 -0.55 -14.53
C MET A 104 -21.15 -0.84 -13.67
N VAL A 105 -22.29 -0.23 -14.01
CA VAL A 105 -23.57 -0.51 -13.33
C VAL A 105 -24.00 -1.96 -13.52
N LEU A 106 -23.87 -2.52 -14.72
CA LEU A 106 -24.19 -3.93 -14.98
C LEU A 106 -23.32 -4.89 -14.15
N ILE A 107 -22.02 -4.59 -13.99
CA ILE A 107 -21.12 -5.37 -13.12
C ILE A 107 -21.59 -5.31 -11.66
N VAL A 108 -21.88 -4.10 -11.15
CA VAL A 108 -22.35 -3.92 -9.77
C VAL A 108 -23.65 -4.68 -9.53
N LEU A 109 -24.61 -4.56 -10.44
CA LEU A 109 -25.89 -5.27 -10.34
C LEU A 109 -25.68 -6.79 -10.37
N ASN A 110 -24.79 -7.31 -11.21
CA ASN A 110 -24.49 -8.74 -11.24
C ASN A 110 -23.87 -9.23 -9.91
N THR A 111 -22.91 -8.48 -9.35
CA THR A 111 -22.30 -8.79 -8.05
C THR A 111 -23.33 -8.77 -6.92
N LEU A 112 -24.25 -7.79 -6.91
CA LEU A 112 -25.35 -7.74 -5.93
C LEU A 112 -26.28 -8.95 -6.06
N LEU A 113 -26.68 -9.32 -7.28
CA LEU A 113 -27.52 -10.49 -7.53
C LEU A 113 -26.84 -11.80 -7.09
N LEU A 114 -25.53 -11.92 -7.28
CA LEU A 114 -24.76 -13.07 -6.82
C LEU A 114 -24.73 -13.16 -5.29
N MET A 115 -24.47 -12.03 -4.61
CA MET A 115 -24.47 -11.98 -3.14
C MET A 115 -25.85 -12.29 -2.56
N MET A 116 -26.93 -11.79 -3.18
CA MET A 116 -28.30 -12.11 -2.75
C MET A 116 -28.66 -13.58 -2.98
N LYS A 117 -28.08 -14.25 -3.99
CA LYS A 117 -28.24 -15.70 -4.18
C LYS A 117 -27.44 -16.54 -3.19
N ALA A 118 -26.27 -16.07 -2.73
CA ALA A 118 -25.45 -16.77 -1.73
C ALA A 118 -26.00 -16.65 -0.29
N VAL A 119 -26.91 -15.71 -0.05
CA VAL A 119 -27.58 -15.48 1.25
C VAL A 119 -28.91 -16.27 1.37
N LYS A 120 -29.25 -17.10 0.37
CA LYS A 120 -30.41 -17.99 0.38
C LYS A 120 -29.97 -19.44 0.38
#